data_AF-A0A2M6GMG5-F1
#
_entry.id   AF-A0A2M6GMG5-F1
#
_cell.length_a   1.000
_cell.length_b   1.000
_cell.length_c   1.000
_cell.angle_alpha   90.00
_cell.angle_beta   90.00
_cell.angle_gamma   90.00
#
_symmetry.space_group_name_H-M   'P 1'
#
loop_
_entity.id
_entity.type
_entity.pdbx_description
1 polymer ?
#
loop_
_entity_poly.entity_id
_entity_poly.type
_entity_poly.pdbx_seq_one_letter_code
_entity_poly.pdbx_strand_id
1 'polypeptide(L)'
;MKSFLHQVAEYIYAKYAENISQICVVLPTRRASVYFKNALAQVATEGIWSPEVSSMEDFITRLATVEVLEPIHLQLDLFDIMQELDPHIEFDQFVTWAGTLLDDFSRMDQEMVDTGKLFEYVSQAKALERWDPKSAGFEISPLIQKYFKLWDNLQQTYTRLRHKLKLEKQAYTGMAFRQVAENIEAIPKQTSCHQFIFIGLNALSRSEEVIIRTLVKLHKAEVLFDADDFYMEENAQNRAGHFLRQYKNKWQLNWQWQGNYLRTTAKEINVIAVANASMQGKIAGQLLQQIRHENPQAQVAIVLPDESMLLPVLHSISEDIPDYNVTMGLTFKGTPLYNLIDLLFELHLTGVLQATDSGYKVNMYHHLTVQKILSHPFIRRYEQYYNTLTETAGQENIISQALTEIISKNKVMLSARELIELGQEHPLFKALFKTWRNCDDILASFYDLIDLLKQVYQFQPENPIETEYLYIFYTLVKKLDSI
;
A
#
# COMPACT_ATOMS: atom_id res chain seq x y z
N MET A 1 32.01 7.70 -2.58
CA MET A 1 31.89 6.67 -1.52
C MET A 1 31.09 5.51 -2.08
N LYS A 2 31.55 4.26 -1.92
CA LYS A 2 30.79 3.09 -2.40
C LYS A 2 29.59 2.87 -1.48
N SER A 3 28.42 2.56 -2.05
CA SER A 3 27.23 2.24 -1.27
C SER A 3 27.41 0.93 -0.51
N PHE A 4 26.67 0.74 0.59
CA PHE A 4 26.71 -0.49 1.37
C PHE A 4 26.40 -1.74 0.52
N LEU A 5 25.35 -1.69 -0.30
CA LEU A 5 25.01 -2.80 -1.20
C LEU A 5 26.11 -3.13 -2.19
N HIS A 6 26.87 -2.13 -2.66
CA HIS A 6 28.01 -2.36 -3.55
C HIS A 6 29.19 -3.00 -2.81
N GLN A 7 29.49 -2.56 -1.58
CA GLN A 7 30.51 -3.20 -0.75
C GLN A 7 30.16 -4.66 -0.43
N VAL A 8 28.88 -4.93 -0.14
CA VAL A 8 28.40 -6.29 0.11
C VAL A 8 28.44 -7.14 -1.17
N ALA A 9 28.13 -6.57 -2.33
CA ALA A 9 28.27 -7.27 -3.61
C ALA A 9 29.74 -7.65 -3.90
N GLU A 10 30.70 -6.76 -3.65
CA GLU A 10 32.14 -7.05 -3.73
C GLU A 10 32.54 -8.19 -2.79
N TYR A 11 32.08 -8.14 -1.54
CA TYR A 11 32.35 -9.19 -0.56
C TYR A 11 31.78 -10.55 -0.98
N ILE A 12 30.51 -10.60 -1.39
CA ILE A 12 29.85 -11.83 -1.81
C ILE A 12 30.51 -12.41 -3.05
N TYR A 13 30.82 -11.57 -4.04
CA TYR A 13 31.50 -12.01 -5.26
C TYR A 13 32.90 -12.55 -4.94
N ALA A 14 33.69 -11.84 -4.12
CA ALA A 14 35.03 -12.30 -3.74
C ALA A 14 35.02 -13.62 -2.94
N LYS A 15 34.03 -13.82 -2.07
CA LYS A 15 33.95 -15.00 -1.19
C LYS A 15 33.31 -16.21 -1.85
N TYR A 16 32.33 -16.00 -2.72
CA TYR A 16 31.49 -17.07 -3.29
C TYR A 16 31.53 -17.14 -4.83
N ALA A 17 32.51 -16.53 -5.51
CA ALA A 17 32.59 -16.45 -6.97
C ALA A 17 32.22 -17.77 -7.70
N GLU A 18 32.79 -18.90 -7.26
CA GLU A 18 32.59 -20.20 -7.91
C GLU A 18 31.22 -20.84 -7.63
N ASN A 19 30.59 -20.52 -6.50
CA ASN A 19 29.34 -21.13 -6.04
C ASN A 19 28.21 -20.11 -5.86
N ILE A 20 28.31 -18.95 -6.51
CA ILE A 20 27.40 -17.83 -6.29
C ILE A 20 25.96 -18.16 -6.69
N SER A 21 25.73 -19.12 -7.58
CA SER A 21 24.38 -19.56 -7.92
C SER A 21 23.72 -20.42 -6.83
N GLN A 22 24.47 -20.89 -5.84
CA GLN A 22 24.00 -21.77 -4.77
C GLN A 22 23.67 -21.02 -3.46
N ILE A 23 23.84 -19.70 -3.43
CA ILE A 23 23.52 -18.87 -2.26
C ILE A 23 22.16 -18.19 -2.43
N CYS A 24 21.54 -17.89 -1.29
CA CYS A 24 20.27 -17.18 -1.20
C CYS A 24 20.49 -15.88 -0.45
N VAL A 25 20.31 -14.76 -1.14
CA VAL A 25 20.46 -13.42 -0.59
C VAL A 25 19.09 -12.88 -0.22
N VAL A 26 18.94 -12.50 1.05
CA VAL A 26 17.68 -11.99 1.60
C VAL A 26 17.88 -10.54 2.04
N LEU A 27 17.07 -9.65 1.47
CA LEU A 27 17.10 -8.21 1.75
C LEU A 27 15.78 -7.74 2.38
N PRO A 28 15.73 -6.54 2.99
CA PRO A 28 14.54 -6.09 3.70
C PRO A 28 13.37 -5.82 2.75
N THR A 29 13.66 -5.42 1.50
CA THR A 29 12.64 -5.04 0.52
C THR A 29 12.94 -5.59 -0.88
N ARG A 30 11.89 -5.72 -1.70
CA ARG A 30 12.01 -6.07 -3.13
C ARG A 30 12.89 -5.05 -3.87
N ARG A 31 12.78 -3.76 -3.52
CA ARG A 31 13.59 -2.69 -4.11
C ARG A 31 15.08 -2.84 -3.79
N ALA A 32 15.42 -3.12 -2.53
CA ALA A 32 16.81 -3.41 -2.15
C ALA A 32 17.36 -4.61 -2.93
N SER A 33 16.52 -5.62 -3.19
CA SER A 33 16.88 -6.79 -4.01
C SER A 33 17.26 -6.40 -5.44
N VAL A 34 16.53 -5.49 -6.08
CA VAL A 34 16.87 -4.98 -7.42
C VAL A 34 18.19 -4.21 -7.40
N TYR A 35 18.39 -3.30 -6.45
CA TYR A 35 19.66 -2.56 -6.35
C TYR A 35 20.85 -3.47 -6.06
N PHE A 36 20.68 -4.50 -5.24
CA PHE A 36 21.72 -5.48 -4.99
C PHE A 36 22.06 -6.28 -6.25
N LYS A 37 21.07 -6.74 -7.02
CA LYS A 37 21.31 -7.41 -8.32
C LYS A 37 22.11 -6.53 -9.27
N ASN A 38 21.76 -5.24 -9.36
CA ASN A 38 22.50 -4.28 -10.20
C ASN A 38 23.93 -4.08 -9.70
N ALA A 39 24.13 -3.95 -8.39
CA ALA A 39 25.45 -3.83 -7.79
C ALA A 39 26.30 -5.08 -8.06
N LEU A 40 25.73 -6.27 -7.92
CA LEU A 40 26.41 -7.54 -8.21
C LEU A 40 26.79 -7.65 -9.69
N ALA A 41 25.91 -7.25 -10.61
CA ALA A 41 26.19 -7.23 -12.04
C ALA A 41 27.33 -6.26 -12.42
N GLN A 42 27.47 -5.13 -11.71
CA GLN A 42 28.57 -4.18 -11.92
C GLN A 42 29.92 -4.69 -11.39
N VAL A 43 29.90 -5.50 -10.33
CA VAL A 43 31.09 -6.06 -9.70
C VAL A 43 31.59 -7.30 -10.44
N ALA A 44 30.68 -8.08 -11.03
CA ALA A 44 31.03 -9.31 -11.73
C ALA A 44 31.91 -9.02 -12.96
N THR A 45 33.10 -9.62 -12.98
CA THR A 45 34.05 -9.47 -14.08
C THR A 45 33.74 -10.39 -15.27
N GLU A 46 32.98 -11.45 -15.03
CA GLU A 46 32.56 -12.46 -16.00
C GLU A 46 31.05 -12.72 -15.88
N GLY A 47 30.46 -13.36 -16.89
CA GLY A 47 29.07 -13.78 -16.84
C GLY A 47 28.84 -14.81 -15.74
N ILE A 48 28.06 -14.45 -14.72
CA ILE A 48 27.70 -15.34 -13.61
C ILE A 48 26.24 -15.73 -13.65
N TRP A 49 25.94 -16.92 -13.13
CA TRP A 49 24.57 -17.29 -12.76
C TRP A 49 24.20 -16.58 -11.46
N SER A 50 23.23 -15.68 -11.52
CA SER A 50 22.82 -14.88 -10.35
C SER A 50 22.43 -15.78 -9.18
N PRO A 51 22.82 -15.42 -7.94
CA PRO A 51 22.23 -16.03 -6.75
C PRO A 51 20.72 -15.84 -6.74
N GLU A 52 20.04 -16.64 -5.92
CA GLU A 52 18.68 -16.31 -5.56
C GLU A 52 18.68 -15.03 -4.72
N VAL A 53 17.95 -14.00 -5.15
CA VAL A 53 17.85 -12.74 -4.40
C VAL A 53 16.39 -12.38 -4.23
N SER A 54 15.94 -12.29 -2.98
CA SER A 54 14.54 -12.04 -2.63
C SER A 54 14.42 -11.06 -1.45
N SER A 55 13.24 -10.47 -1.30
CA SER A 55 12.88 -9.78 -0.05
C SER A 55 12.69 -10.80 1.08
N MET A 56 12.65 -10.32 2.33
CA MET A 56 12.32 -11.16 3.48
C MET A 56 10.92 -11.77 3.35
N GLU A 57 9.94 -11.00 2.89
CA GLU A 57 8.57 -11.50 2.68
C GLU A 57 8.51 -12.59 1.59
N ASP A 58 9.13 -12.36 0.43
CA ASP A 58 9.15 -13.34 -0.66
C ASP A 58 9.89 -14.62 -0.25
N PHE A 59 10.97 -14.47 0.52
CA PHE A 59 11.71 -15.57 1.11
C PHE A 59 10.82 -16.42 2.03
N ILE A 60 10.07 -15.78 2.94
CA ILE A 60 9.19 -16.47 3.88
C ILE A 60 8.03 -17.16 3.16
N THR A 61 7.35 -16.48 2.23
CA THR A 61 6.24 -17.06 1.46
C THR A 61 6.68 -18.31 0.72
N ARG A 62 7.87 -18.28 0.10
CA ARG A 62 8.45 -19.43 -0.59
C ARG A 62 8.75 -20.59 0.36
N LEU A 63 9.33 -20.31 1.54
CA LEU A 63 9.62 -21.34 2.53
C LEU A 63 8.37 -21.91 3.19
N ALA A 64 7.35 -21.09 3.40
CA ALA A 64 6.06 -21.50 3.95
C ALA A 64 5.27 -22.37 2.98
N THR A 65 5.51 -22.25 1.66
CA THR A 65 4.75 -22.93 0.59
C THR A 65 3.26 -22.64 0.66
N VAL A 66 2.92 -21.39 1.00
CA VAL A 66 1.54 -20.88 1.10
C VAL A 66 1.34 -19.69 0.19
N GLU A 67 0.10 -19.45 -0.19
CA GLU A 67 -0.31 -18.20 -0.84
C GLU A 67 -0.64 -17.15 0.23
N VAL A 68 -0.01 -15.98 0.16
CA VAL A 68 -0.36 -14.86 1.06
C VAL A 68 -1.51 -14.08 0.43
N LEU A 69 -2.66 -14.06 1.10
CA LEU A 69 -3.88 -13.43 0.59
C LEU A 69 -3.85 -11.90 0.71
N GLU A 70 -4.57 -11.22 -0.19
CA GLU A 70 -4.76 -9.78 -0.11
C GLU A 70 -5.65 -9.39 1.08
N PRO A 71 -5.44 -8.21 1.69
CA PRO A 71 -6.18 -7.78 2.88
C PRO A 71 -7.69 -7.80 2.73
N ILE A 72 -8.23 -7.46 1.55
CA ILE A 72 -9.67 -7.43 1.31
C ILE A 72 -10.30 -8.81 1.30
N HIS A 73 -9.61 -9.81 0.72
CA HIS A 73 -10.05 -11.20 0.75
C HIS A 73 -10.07 -11.71 2.20
N LEU A 74 -9.01 -11.43 2.96
CA LEU A 74 -8.93 -11.78 4.38
C LEU A 74 -10.04 -11.10 5.22
N GLN A 75 -10.44 -9.88 4.88
CA GLN A 75 -11.54 -9.19 5.56
C GLN A 75 -12.89 -9.86 5.27
N LEU A 76 -13.14 -10.29 4.03
CA LEU A 76 -14.36 -11.02 3.67
C LEU A 76 -14.41 -12.39 4.37
N ASP A 77 -13.32 -13.15 4.35
CA ASP A 77 -13.20 -14.41 5.09
C ASP A 77 -13.45 -14.23 6.59
N LEU A 78 -12.86 -13.16 7.15
CA LEU A 78 -13.04 -12.82 8.55
C LEU A 78 -14.50 -12.44 8.85
N PHE A 79 -15.16 -11.71 7.95
CA PHE A 79 -16.56 -11.36 8.09
C PHE A 79 -17.45 -12.61 8.13
N ASP A 80 -17.27 -13.54 7.19
CA ASP A 80 -18.05 -14.78 7.13
C ASP A 80 -17.91 -15.58 8.43
N ILE A 81 -16.68 -15.73 8.94
CA ILE A 81 -16.40 -16.42 10.20
C ILE A 81 -17.06 -15.70 11.38
N MET A 82 -17.02 -14.37 11.41
CA MET A 82 -17.64 -13.60 12.48
C MET A 82 -19.16 -13.61 12.41
N GLN A 83 -19.75 -13.66 11.22
CA GLN A 83 -21.18 -13.77 11.01
C GLN A 83 -21.73 -15.13 11.50
N GLU A 84 -20.96 -16.21 11.36
CA GLU A 84 -21.28 -17.51 11.96
C GLU A 84 -21.32 -17.45 13.50
N LEU A 85 -20.45 -16.65 14.12
CA LEU A 85 -20.33 -16.51 15.57
C LEU A 85 -21.33 -15.48 16.14
N ASP A 86 -21.63 -14.43 15.37
CA ASP A 86 -22.60 -13.39 15.70
C ASP A 86 -23.41 -12.95 14.47
N PRO A 87 -24.60 -13.53 14.23
CA PRO A 87 -25.43 -13.20 13.06
C PRO A 87 -25.92 -11.75 13.00
N HIS A 88 -25.73 -10.97 14.06
CA HIS A 88 -26.15 -9.56 14.14
C HIS A 88 -25.05 -8.58 13.73
N ILE A 89 -23.88 -9.06 13.33
CA ILE A 89 -22.81 -8.19 12.86
C ILE A 89 -23.17 -7.59 11.49
N GLU A 90 -23.13 -6.26 11.41
CA GLU A 90 -23.35 -5.53 10.16
C GLU A 90 -22.02 -5.31 9.44
N PHE A 91 -22.01 -5.56 8.13
CA PHE A 91 -20.81 -5.41 7.30
C PHE A 91 -20.22 -3.99 7.37
N ASP A 92 -21.08 -2.97 7.25
CA ASP A 92 -20.67 -1.55 7.28
C ASP A 92 -19.93 -1.18 8.57
N GLN A 93 -20.34 -1.76 9.71
CA GLN A 93 -19.66 -1.54 10.99
C GLN A 93 -18.36 -2.35 11.07
N PHE A 94 -18.38 -3.60 10.60
CA PHE A 94 -17.24 -4.51 10.60
C PHE A 94 -16.03 -3.95 9.83
N VAL A 95 -16.25 -3.46 8.60
CA VAL A 95 -15.17 -2.98 7.70
C VAL A 95 -14.36 -1.85 8.34
N THR A 96 -14.93 -1.07 9.25
CA THR A 96 -14.24 0.04 9.92
C THR A 96 -13.07 -0.39 10.82
N TRP A 97 -13.08 -1.62 11.35
CA TRP A 97 -12.05 -2.11 12.27
C TRP A 97 -11.46 -3.48 11.87
N ALA A 98 -12.03 -4.17 10.88
CA ALA A 98 -11.57 -5.47 10.41
C ALA A 98 -10.09 -5.47 9.98
N GLY A 99 -9.65 -4.42 9.29
CA GLY A 99 -8.24 -4.27 8.88
C GLY A 99 -7.29 -4.24 10.07
N THR A 100 -7.60 -3.41 11.08
CA THR A 100 -6.81 -3.33 12.31
C THR A 100 -6.76 -4.67 13.04
N LEU A 101 -7.87 -5.41 13.07
CA LEU A 101 -7.90 -6.73 13.71
C LEU A 101 -7.00 -7.75 12.98
N LEU A 102 -7.01 -7.75 11.65
CA LEU A 102 -6.11 -8.61 10.87
C LEU A 102 -4.64 -8.24 11.08
N ASP A 103 -4.33 -6.94 11.16
CA ASP A 103 -2.98 -6.47 11.46
C ASP A 103 -2.53 -6.93 12.85
N ASP A 104 -3.42 -6.88 13.84
CA ASP A 104 -3.15 -7.38 15.19
C ASP A 104 -2.89 -8.90 15.19
N PHE A 105 -3.71 -9.69 14.48
CA PHE A 105 -3.47 -11.12 14.31
C PHE A 105 -2.13 -11.41 13.62
N SER A 106 -1.80 -10.66 12.57
CA SER A 106 -0.54 -10.75 11.86
C SER A 106 0.64 -10.45 12.80
N ARG A 107 0.58 -9.38 13.58
CA ARG A 107 1.62 -9.01 14.56
C ARG A 107 1.75 -10.05 15.67
N MET A 108 0.65 -10.57 16.19
CA MET A 108 0.66 -11.64 17.21
C MET A 108 1.43 -12.87 16.74
N ASP A 109 1.21 -13.27 15.48
CA ASP A 109 1.90 -14.40 14.88
C ASP A 109 3.36 -14.09 14.56
N GLN A 110 3.63 -12.91 14.00
CA GLN A 110 4.97 -12.46 13.65
C GLN A 110 5.88 -12.31 14.89
N GLU A 111 5.32 -11.90 16.02
CA GLU A 111 6.02 -11.84 17.32
C GLU A 111 6.02 -13.18 18.09
N MET A 112 5.44 -14.24 17.51
CA MET A 112 5.36 -15.57 18.10
C MET A 112 4.76 -15.59 19.52
N VAL A 113 3.79 -14.72 19.79
CA VAL A 113 3.17 -14.62 21.13
C VAL A 113 2.32 -15.85 21.42
N ASP A 114 2.30 -16.30 22.67
CA ASP A 114 1.35 -17.33 23.13
C ASP A 114 -0.08 -16.75 23.05
N THR A 115 -0.78 -17.04 21.96
CA THR A 115 -2.07 -16.43 21.64
C THR A 115 -3.14 -16.85 22.64
N GLY A 116 -3.07 -18.06 23.19
CA GLY A 116 -4.00 -18.53 24.22
C GLY A 116 -3.94 -17.65 25.47
N LYS A 117 -2.73 -17.42 25.99
CA LYS A 117 -2.53 -16.53 27.15
C LYS A 117 -2.86 -15.08 26.84
N LEU A 118 -2.55 -14.60 25.63
CA LEU A 118 -2.88 -13.24 25.24
C LEU A 118 -4.39 -13.03 25.22
N PHE A 119 -5.15 -13.92 24.59
CA PHE A 119 -6.61 -13.82 24.57
C PHE A 119 -7.22 -14.00 25.97
N GLU A 120 -6.67 -14.88 26.80
CA GLU A 120 -7.08 -15.01 28.21
C GLU A 120 -6.86 -13.68 28.95
N TYR A 121 -5.69 -13.07 28.81
CA TYR A 121 -5.37 -11.79 29.43
C TYR A 121 -6.30 -10.66 28.94
N VAL A 122 -6.55 -10.58 27.63
CA VAL A 122 -7.48 -9.61 27.04
C VAL A 122 -8.89 -9.82 27.56
N SER A 123 -9.36 -11.07 27.63
CA SER A 123 -10.67 -11.42 28.20
C SER A 123 -10.77 -11.00 29.67
N GLN A 124 -9.75 -11.28 30.48
CA GLN A 124 -9.69 -10.87 31.89
C GLN A 124 -9.66 -9.34 32.05
N ALA A 125 -8.86 -8.64 31.25
CA ALA A 125 -8.81 -7.18 31.26
C ALA A 125 -10.17 -6.56 30.88
N LYS A 126 -10.84 -7.11 29.88
CA LYS A 126 -12.22 -6.70 29.51
C LYS A 126 -13.23 -7.07 30.58
N ALA A 127 -13.08 -8.19 31.27
CA ALA A 127 -13.91 -8.54 32.42
C ALA A 127 -13.74 -7.56 33.60
N LEU A 128 -12.54 -7.00 33.80
CA LEU A 128 -12.32 -5.92 34.77
C LEU A 128 -13.00 -4.62 34.35
N GLU A 129 -13.00 -4.27 33.06
CA GLU A 129 -13.79 -3.14 32.56
C GLU A 129 -15.30 -3.33 32.79
N ARG A 130 -15.81 -4.58 32.75
CA ARG A 130 -17.19 -4.91 33.14
C ARG A 130 -17.46 -4.64 34.61
N TRP A 131 -16.45 -4.80 35.46
CA TRP A 131 -16.53 -4.57 36.90
C TRP A 131 -16.22 -3.11 37.23
N ASP A 132 -17.10 -2.19 36.82
CA ASP A 132 -17.08 -0.82 37.34
C ASP A 132 -17.85 -0.77 38.67
N PRO A 133 -17.19 -0.50 39.81
CA PRO A 133 -17.84 -0.43 41.11
C PRO A 133 -18.92 0.66 41.18
N LYS A 134 -18.86 1.68 40.31
CA LYS A 134 -19.85 2.77 40.26
C LYS A 134 -21.13 2.39 39.53
N SER A 135 -21.07 1.38 38.65
CA SER A 135 -22.23 0.86 37.91
C SER A 135 -22.76 -0.47 38.46
N ALA A 136 -22.29 -0.90 39.63
CA ALA A 136 -22.84 -2.03 40.38
C ALA A 136 -24.33 -1.79 40.69
N GLY A 137 -25.23 -2.41 39.90
CA GLY A 137 -26.68 -2.29 40.01
C GLY A 137 -27.39 -1.65 38.82
N PHE A 138 -26.67 -1.20 37.78
CA PHE A 138 -27.26 -0.69 36.54
C PHE A 138 -27.36 -1.78 35.47
N GLU A 139 -28.45 -1.80 34.70
CA GLU A 139 -28.60 -2.70 33.57
C GLU A 139 -27.58 -2.35 32.47
N ILE A 140 -26.79 -3.34 32.07
CA ILE A 140 -25.84 -3.21 30.97
C ILE A 140 -26.63 -2.98 29.68
N SER A 141 -26.42 -1.82 29.03
CA SER A 141 -27.06 -1.49 27.75
C SER A 141 -26.82 -2.58 26.70
N PRO A 142 -27.79 -2.88 25.82
CA PRO A 142 -27.63 -3.82 24.71
C PRO A 142 -26.40 -3.53 23.84
N LEU A 143 -25.99 -2.26 23.71
CA LEU A 143 -24.80 -1.87 22.95
C LEU A 143 -23.51 -2.30 23.65
N ILE A 144 -23.47 -2.22 24.98
CA ILE A 144 -22.34 -2.68 25.79
C ILE A 144 -22.25 -4.22 25.76
N GLN A 145 -23.40 -4.92 25.77
CA GLN A 145 -23.43 -6.38 25.62
C GLN A 145 -22.90 -6.84 24.26
N LYS A 146 -23.30 -6.16 23.16
CA LYS A 146 -22.76 -6.42 21.81
C LYS A 146 -21.25 -6.20 21.75
N TYR A 147 -20.76 -5.09 22.32
CA TYR A 147 -19.33 -4.81 22.40
C TYR A 147 -18.56 -5.94 23.08
N PHE A 148 -19.06 -6.46 24.21
CA PHE A 148 -18.38 -7.54 24.94
C PHE A 148 -18.45 -8.89 24.23
N LYS A 149 -19.57 -9.20 23.54
CA LYS A 149 -19.71 -10.43 22.75
C LYS A 149 -18.68 -10.51 21.63
N LEU A 150 -18.32 -9.37 21.03
CA LEU A 150 -17.24 -9.27 20.04
C LEU A 150 -15.90 -9.78 20.61
N TRP A 151 -15.55 -9.35 21.81
CA TRP A 151 -14.29 -9.73 22.47
C TRP A 151 -14.28 -11.18 22.93
N ASP A 152 -15.42 -11.70 23.37
CA ASP A 152 -15.56 -13.11 23.77
C ASP A 152 -15.37 -14.06 22.58
N ASN A 153 -15.71 -13.61 21.37
CA ASN A 153 -15.55 -14.39 20.14
C ASN A 153 -14.14 -14.28 19.53
N LEU A 154 -13.30 -13.33 19.96
CA LEU A 154 -12.05 -12.98 19.29
C LEU A 154 -11.08 -14.16 19.13
N GLN A 155 -10.91 -14.94 20.20
CA GLN A 155 -10.05 -16.13 20.18
C GLN A 155 -10.58 -17.19 19.22
N GLN A 156 -11.89 -17.39 19.20
CA GLN A 156 -12.54 -18.35 18.31
C GLN A 156 -12.39 -17.90 16.85
N THR A 157 -12.62 -16.62 16.57
CA THR A 157 -12.42 -16.00 15.26
C THR A 157 -11.00 -16.23 14.75
N TYR A 158 -9.99 -15.88 15.55
CA TYR A 158 -8.58 -16.09 15.20
C TYR A 158 -8.28 -17.58 14.90
N THR A 159 -8.77 -18.48 15.75
CA THR A 159 -8.52 -19.92 15.60
C THR A 159 -9.18 -20.49 14.35
N ARG A 160 -10.44 -20.10 14.07
CA ARG A 160 -11.17 -20.50 12.87
C ARG A 160 -10.51 -19.96 11.61
N LEU A 161 -10.10 -18.70 11.61
CA LEU A 161 -9.41 -18.08 10.47
C LEU A 161 -8.11 -18.82 10.15
N ARG A 162 -7.24 -19.04 11.15
CA ARG A 162 -6.00 -19.80 10.95
C ARG A 162 -6.25 -21.23 10.46
N HIS A 163 -7.30 -21.87 10.96
CA HIS A 163 -7.65 -23.22 10.54
C HIS A 163 -8.12 -23.26 9.08
N LYS A 164 -9.02 -22.35 8.68
CA LYS A 164 -9.49 -22.20 7.28
C LYS A 164 -8.31 -22.00 6.34
N LEU A 165 -7.49 -20.96 6.58
CA LEU A 165 -6.33 -20.62 5.75
C LEU A 165 -5.35 -21.79 5.63
N LYS A 166 -5.08 -22.50 6.74
CA LYS A 166 -4.18 -23.66 6.73
C LYS A 166 -4.71 -24.81 5.85
N LEU A 167 -6.02 -25.06 5.85
CA LEU A 167 -6.62 -26.10 5.00
C LEU A 167 -6.51 -25.76 3.51
N GLU A 168 -6.66 -24.48 3.19
CA GLU A 168 -6.63 -23.96 1.83
C GLU A 168 -5.21 -23.66 1.32
N LYS A 169 -4.18 -23.93 2.13
CA LYS A 169 -2.75 -23.60 1.87
C LYS A 169 -2.53 -22.10 1.65
N GLN A 170 -3.31 -21.29 2.35
CA GLN A 170 -3.25 -19.83 2.35
C GLN A 170 -2.75 -19.33 3.71
N ALA A 171 -2.32 -18.06 3.76
CA ALA A 171 -1.94 -17.40 4.99
C ALA A 171 -2.10 -15.88 4.86
N TYR A 172 -2.19 -15.19 6.00
CA TYR A 172 -1.75 -13.80 6.08
C TYR A 172 -0.25 -13.76 6.42
N THR A 173 0.41 -12.62 6.20
CA THR A 173 1.86 -12.47 6.33
C THR A 173 2.39 -13.00 7.67
N GLY A 174 1.86 -12.54 8.80
CA GLY A 174 2.30 -12.99 10.13
C GLY A 174 2.23 -14.51 10.33
N MET A 175 1.15 -15.14 9.86
CA MET A 175 0.97 -16.60 9.93
C MET A 175 2.04 -17.35 9.13
N ALA A 176 2.42 -16.84 7.95
CA ALA A 176 3.49 -17.42 7.15
C ALA A 176 4.85 -17.33 7.87
N PHE A 177 5.17 -16.17 8.46
CA PHE A 177 6.39 -15.98 9.27
C PHE A 177 6.44 -16.94 10.45
N ARG A 178 5.33 -17.08 11.17
CA ARG A 178 5.22 -18.02 12.30
C ARG A 178 5.40 -19.46 11.87
N GLN A 179 4.75 -19.89 10.79
CA GLN A 179 4.86 -21.23 10.25
C GLN A 179 6.31 -21.59 9.87
N VAL A 180 7.04 -20.66 9.25
CA VAL A 180 8.46 -20.85 8.93
C VAL A 180 9.31 -20.91 10.19
N ALA A 181 9.09 -20.00 11.14
CA ALA A 181 9.86 -19.96 12.39
C ALA A 181 9.66 -21.23 13.24
N GLU A 182 8.45 -21.78 13.30
CA GLU A 182 8.13 -23.02 14.02
C GLU A 182 8.77 -24.27 13.37
N ASN A 183 9.00 -24.24 12.05
CA ASN A 183 9.53 -25.38 11.29
C ASN A 183 10.96 -25.17 10.75
N ILE A 184 11.67 -24.13 11.22
CA ILE A 184 12.94 -23.70 10.64
C ILE A 184 14.05 -24.76 10.72
N GLU A 185 13.99 -25.70 11.66
CA GLU A 185 15.01 -26.75 11.77
C GLU A 185 14.93 -27.80 10.63
N ALA A 186 13.75 -27.98 10.03
CA ALA A 186 13.55 -28.91 8.92
C ALA A 186 13.93 -28.30 7.56
N ILE A 187 13.73 -26.99 7.41
CA ILE A 187 13.88 -26.27 6.14
C ILE A 187 15.29 -26.42 5.53
N PRO A 188 16.40 -26.24 6.27
CA PRO A 188 17.74 -26.34 5.68
C PRO A 188 18.10 -27.72 5.15
N LYS A 189 17.34 -28.77 5.48
CA LYS A 189 17.52 -30.13 4.96
C LYS A 189 16.79 -30.35 3.64
N GLN A 190 15.83 -29.48 3.33
CA GLN A 190 14.94 -29.57 2.17
C GLN A 190 15.36 -28.60 1.06
N THR A 191 16.17 -27.57 1.37
CA THR A 191 16.65 -26.62 0.38
C THR A 191 17.95 -27.08 -0.27
N SER A 192 18.09 -26.78 -1.57
CA SER A 192 19.36 -26.91 -2.32
C SER A 192 20.33 -25.75 -2.05
N CYS A 193 19.90 -24.75 -1.27
CA CYS A 193 20.68 -23.56 -0.99
C CYS A 193 21.80 -23.86 0.00
N HIS A 194 23.03 -23.57 -0.40
CA HIS A 194 24.23 -23.85 0.39
C HIS A 194 24.36 -22.86 1.56
N GLN A 195 24.07 -21.59 1.32
CA GLN A 195 24.24 -20.51 2.30
C GLN A 195 23.17 -19.42 2.13
N PHE A 196 22.61 -18.97 3.25
CA PHE A 196 21.72 -17.80 3.32
C PHE A 196 22.52 -16.55 3.72
N ILE A 197 22.31 -15.43 3.04
CA ILE A 197 22.96 -14.15 3.36
C ILE A 197 21.90 -13.09 3.60
N PHE A 198 21.76 -12.68 4.86
CA PHE A 198 20.81 -11.64 5.27
C PHE A 198 21.52 -10.28 5.27
N ILE A 199 21.02 -9.31 4.51
CA ILE A 199 21.68 -8.01 4.31
C ILE A 199 20.78 -6.87 4.79
N GLY A 200 21.30 -6.00 5.64
CA GLY A 200 20.69 -4.69 5.96
C GLY A 200 19.35 -4.77 6.69
N LEU A 201 19.02 -5.90 7.32
CA LEU A 201 17.83 -6.02 8.15
C LEU A 201 18.02 -5.24 9.46
N ASN A 202 16.96 -4.65 9.98
CA ASN A 202 16.97 -3.95 11.27
C ASN A 202 15.60 -4.14 11.94
N ALA A 203 15.56 -3.99 13.27
CA ALA A 203 14.34 -4.10 14.07
C ALA A 203 13.52 -5.36 13.73
N LEU A 204 14.21 -6.51 13.74
CA LEU A 204 13.63 -7.81 13.43
C LEU A 204 12.53 -8.16 14.42
N SER A 205 11.41 -8.65 13.90
CA SER A 205 10.36 -9.31 14.67
C SER A 205 10.86 -10.61 15.28
N ARG A 206 10.13 -11.14 16.27
CA ARG A 206 10.57 -12.37 16.95
C ARG A 206 10.69 -13.58 16.02
N SER A 207 9.77 -13.76 15.09
CA SER A 207 9.84 -14.84 14.10
C SER A 207 11.09 -14.73 13.22
N GLU A 208 11.42 -13.54 12.74
CA GLU A 208 12.65 -13.28 11.97
C GLU A 208 13.90 -13.56 12.79
N GLU A 209 13.95 -13.12 14.05
CA GLU A 209 15.06 -13.44 14.94
C GLU A 209 15.23 -14.96 15.11
N VAL A 210 14.13 -15.71 15.30
CA VAL A 210 14.17 -17.17 15.44
C VAL A 210 14.69 -17.82 14.17
N ILE A 211 14.23 -17.37 13.01
CA ILE A 211 14.64 -17.90 11.71
C ILE A 211 16.14 -17.67 11.49
N ILE A 212 16.56 -16.42 11.54
CA ILE A 212 17.95 -16.01 11.25
C ILE A 212 18.90 -16.66 12.25
N ARG A 213 18.60 -16.58 13.55
CA ARG A 213 19.46 -17.16 14.60
C ARG A 213 19.61 -18.67 14.46
N THR A 214 18.55 -19.37 14.08
CA THR A 214 18.61 -20.83 13.91
C THR A 214 19.50 -21.19 12.72
N LEU A 215 19.38 -20.49 11.59
CA LEU A 215 20.25 -20.69 10.43
C LEU A 215 21.72 -20.34 10.72
N VAL A 216 21.98 -19.27 11.48
CA VAL A 216 23.34 -18.88 11.91
C VAL A 216 23.95 -19.96 12.81
N LYS A 217 23.19 -20.50 13.78
CA LYS A 217 23.64 -21.60 14.64
C LYS A 217 23.96 -22.88 13.88
N LEU A 218 23.26 -23.14 12.78
CA LEU A 218 23.51 -24.27 11.89
C LEU A 218 24.67 -24.01 10.91
N HIS A 219 25.37 -22.88 11.04
CA HIS A 219 26.44 -22.44 10.12
C HIS A 219 25.99 -22.33 8.65
N LYS A 220 24.68 -22.12 8.42
CA LYS A 220 24.09 -21.99 7.09
C LYS A 220 23.69 -20.55 6.75
N ALA A 221 23.94 -19.60 7.64
CA ALA A 221 23.63 -18.20 7.39
C ALA A 221 24.73 -17.25 7.80
N GLU A 222 24.81 -16.15 7.07
CA GLU A 222 25.63 -14.99 7.36
C GLU A 222 24.72 -13.75 7.42
N VAL A 223 25.00 -12.83 8.35
CA VAL A 223 24.18 -11.62 8.56
C VAL A 223 25.08 -10.40 8.47
N LEU A 224 24.75 -9.50 7.55
CA LEU A 224 25.55 -8.34 7.19
C LEU A 224 24.76 -7.08 7.54
N PHE A 225 25.23 -6.32 8.53
CA PHE A 225 24.62 -5.05 8.96
C PHE A 225 25.41 -3.86 8.43
N ASP A 226 24.71 -2.76 8.16
CA ASP A 226 25.29 -1.44 7.94
C ASP A 226 25.16 -0.65 9.26
N ALA A 227 26.28 -0.26 9.85
CA ALA A 227 26.31 0.44 11.13
C ALA A 227 27.30 1.60 11.14
N ASP A 228 27.02 2.59 11.97
CA ASP A 228 27.93 3.70 12.26
C ASP A 228 28.23 3.75 13.76
N ASP A 229 29.47 4.07 14.12
CA ASP A 229 29.97 4.24 15.48
C ASP A 229 29.02 5.10 16.32
N PHE A 230 28.47 6.17 15.73
CA PHE A 230 27.53 7.06 16.41
C PHE A 230 26.30 6.32 16.98
N TYR A 231 25.81 5.28 16.30
CA TYR A 231 24.69 4.48 16.78
C TYR A 231 25.10 3.34 17.71
N MET A 232 26.37 2.91 17.68
CA MET A 232 26.84 1.72 18.39
C MET A 232 27.40 1.99 19.78
N GLU A 233 27.48 3.25 20.21
CA GLU A 233 27.90 3.64 21.56
C GLU A 233 27.01 3.02 22.65
N GLU A 234 27.64 2.38 23.65
CA GLU A 234 26.95 1.58 24.69
C GLU A 234 25.95 2.40 25.53
N ASN A 235 26.27 3.66 25.82
CA ASN A 235 25.47 4.56 26.64
C ASN A 235 24.75 5.65 25.83
N ALA A 236 24.62 5.48 24.51
CA ALA A 236 23.93 6.46 23.70
C ALA A 236 22.44 6.54 24.05
N GLN A 237 21.95 7.75 24.31
CA GLN A 237 20.52 8.08 24.36
C GLN A 237 19.81 7.76 23.03
N ASN A 238 20.58 7.55 21.96
CA ASN A 238 20.08 7.25 20.63
C ASN A 238 19.51 5.82 20.55
N ARG A 239 18.19 5.75 20.37
CA ARG A 239 17.42 4.51 20.23
C ARG A 239 17.62 3.82 18.88
N ALA A 240 18.09 4.53 17.85
CA ALA A 240 18.24 3.97 16.51
C ALA A 240 19.21 2.78 16.44
N GLY A 241 20.24 2.77 17.29
CA GLY A 241 21.18 1.65 17.40
C GLY A 241 20.79 0.55 18.39
N HIS A 242 19.64 0.64 19.05
CA HIS A 242 19.25 -0.28 20.12
C HIS A 242 19.28 -1.75 19.67
N PHE A 243 18.62 -2.06 18.56
CA PHE A 243 18.56 -3.42 18.02
C PHE A 243 19.92 -3.91 17.53
N LEU A 244 20.69 -3.07 16.83
CA LEU A 244 22.03 -3.41 16.35
C LEU A 244 22.99 -3.76 17.51
N ARG A 245 22.98 -2.97 18.59
CA ARG A 245 23.75 -3.26 19.81
C ARG A 245 23.31 -4.58 20.45
N GLN A 246 22.00 -4.81 20.53
CA GLN A 246 21.44 -6.07 21.02
C GLN A 246 21.90 -7.28 20.17
N TYR A 247 21.89 -7.18 18.84
CA TYR A 247 22.32 -8.26 17.96
C TYR A 247 23.83 -8.52 18.07
N LYS A 248 24.66 -7.48 18.06
CA LYS A 248 26.12 -7.59 18.24
C LYS A 248 26.47 -8.34 19.53
N ASN A 249 25.78 -8.02 20.63
CA ASN A 249 26.03 -8.63 21.93
C ASN A 249 25.46 -10.06 22.04
N LYS A 250 24.25 -10.30 21.53
CA LYS A 250 23.55 -11.59 21.73
C LYS A 250 23.97 -12.67 20.72
N TRP A 251 24.28 -12.29 19.48
CA TRP A 251 24.43 -13.26 18.38
C TRP A 251 25.88 -13.61 18.06
N GLN A 252 26.85 -12.95 18.72
CA GLN A 252 28.29 -13.21 18.55
C GLN A 252 28.70 -13.26 17.06
N LEU A 253 28.14 -12.37 16.25
CA LEU A 253 28.38 -12.31 14.82
C LEU A 253 29.76 -11.73 14.52
N ASN A 254 30.29 -12.09 13.35
CA ASN A 254 31.44 -11.39 12.77
C ASN A 254 31.01 -9.99 12.32
N TRP A 255 31.27 -8.99 13.16
CA TRP A 255 30.82 -7.61 12.96
C TRP A 255 31.85 -6.80 12.14
N GLN A 256 31.66 -6.73 10.82
CA GLN A 256 32.67 -6.17 9.92
C GLN A 256 32.41 -4.74 9.44
N TRP A 257 31.17 -4.37 9.14
CA TRP A 257 30.84 -3.08 8.50
C TRP A 257 30.30 -2.05 9.50
N GLN A 258 31.20 -1.50 10.30
CA GLN A 258 30.94 -0.39 11.21
C GLN A 258 31.82 0.81 10.81
N GLY A 259 31.21 1.87 10.28
CA GLY A 259 31.89 3.11 9.88
C GLY A 259 31.79 4.22 10.92
N ASN A 260 32.36 5.39 10.63
CA ASN A 260 32.21 6.61 11.45
C ASN A 260 31.92 7.85 10.58
N TYR A 261 31.23 7.62 9.46
CA TYR A 261 31.00 8.61 8.42
C TYR A 261 30.12 9.76 8.92
N LEU A 262 29.27 9.52 9.91
CA LEU A 262 28.44 10.58 10.48
C LEU A 262 29.28 11.67 11.16
N ARG A 263 30.36 11.30 11.85
CA ARG A 263 31.24 12.27 12.54
C ARG A 263 32.41 12.75 11.70
N THR A 264 32.99 11.90 10.86
CA THR A 264 34.26 12.22 10.17
C THR A 264 34.05 12.91 8.83
N THR A 265 32.95 12.64 8.13
CA THR A 265 32.70 13.22 6.80
C THR A 265 32.20 14.66 6.96
N ALA A 266 32.87 15.61 6.30
CA ALA A 266 32.42 17.00 6.23
C ALA A 266 31.02 17.09 5.59
N LYS A 267 30.13 17.86 6.21
CA LYS A 267 28.73 18.03 5.75
C LYS A 267 28.39 19.51 5.79
N GLU A 268 27.75 19.99 4.74
CA GLU A 268 27.09 21.28 4.74
C GLU A 268 25.63 21.06 5.14
N ILE A 269 25.19 21.72 6.22
CA ILE A 269 23.83 21.59 6.74
C ILE A 269 23.18 22.97 6.66
N ASN A 270 22.24 23.11 5.74
CA ASN A 270 21.48 24.33 5.53
C ASN A 270 20.06 24.14 6.07
N VAL A 271 19.64 25.02 6.98
CA VAL A 271 18.29 25.02 7.56
C VAL A 271 17.53 26.22 6.99
N ILE A 272 16.48 25.94 6.21
CA ILE A 272 15.69 26.96 5.51
C ILE A 272 14.31 27.05 6.17
N ALA A 273 13.99 28.22 6.72
CA ALA A 273 12.66 28.49 7.27
C ALA A 273 11.72 28.96 6.15
N VAL A 274 10.49 28.44 6.13
CA VAL A 274 9.44 28.83 5.19
C VAL A 274 8.13 29.09 5.93
N ALA A 275 7.26 29.92 5.36
CA ALA A 275 6.02 30.31 6.04
C ALA A 275 4.92 29.23 6.04
N ASN A 276 4.92 28.26 5.11
CA ASN A 276 3.95 27.15 5.10
C ASN A 276 4.55 25.86 4.49
N ALA A 277 3.90 24.71 4.72
CA ALA A 277 4.35 23.39 4.27
C ALA A 277 4.45 23.28 2.75
N SER A 278 3.49 23.82 1.99
CA SER A 278 3.51 23.77 0.53
C SER A 278 4.71 24.49 -0.08
N MET A 279 5.22 25.55 0.58
CA MET A 279 6.46 26.21 0.16
C MET A 279 7.71 25.34 0.38
N GLN A 280 7.71 24.39 1.32
CA GLN A 280 8.81 23.44 1.47
C GLN A 280 9.00 22.64 0.17
N GLY A 281 7.89 22.17 -0.42
CA GLY A 281 7.93 21.46 -1.69
C GLY A 281 8.49 22.30 -2.83
N LYS A 282 8.03 23.55 -2.95
CA LYS A 282 8.55 24.48 -3.98
C LYS A 282 10.04 24.77 -3.84
N ILE A 283 10.51 25.00 -2.61
CA ILE A 283 11.94 25.23 -2.37
C ILE A 283 12.74 23.96 -2.68
N ALA A 284 12.23 22.77 -2.36
CA ALA A 284 12.91 21.52 -2.70
C ALA A 284 13.12 21.38 -4.22
N GLY A 285 12.12 21.71 -5.05
CA GLY A 285 12.25 21.74 -6.51
C GLY A 285 13.28 22.76 -7.00
N GLN A 286 13.27 23.98 -6.44
CA GLN A 286 14.25 25.01 -6.78
C GLN A 286 15.68 24.61 -6.43
N LEU A 287 15.90 24.04 -5.24
CA LEU A 287 17.20 23.53 -4.81
C LEU A 287 17.67 22.38 -5.69
N LEU A 288 16.76 21.46 -6.05
CA LEU A 288 17.07 20.37 -6.97
C LEU A 288 17.55 20.90 -8.32
N GLN A 289 16.84 21.90 -8.87
CA GLN A 289 17.22 22.53 -10.14
C GLN A 289 18.61 23.18 -10.04
N GLN A 290 18.87 23.94 -8.97
CA GLN A 290 20.18 24.56 -8.75
C GLN A 290 21.30 23.53 -8.65
N ILE A 291 21.12 22.48 -7.85
CA ILE A 291 22.11 21.42 -7.66
C ILE A 291 22.41 20.70 -8.98
N ARG A 292 21.39 20.42 -9.79
CA ARG A 292 21.54 19.72 -11.09
C ARG A 292 22.14 20.63 -12.16
N HIS A 293 21.91 21.94 -12.07
CA HIS A 293 22.55 22.92 -12.95
C HIS A 293 24.07 23.01 -12.66
N GLU A 294 24.45 23.05 -11.39
CA GLU A 294 25.86 23.07 -10.97
C GLU A 294 26.56 21.72 -11.21
N ASN A 295 25.86 20.60 -11.00
CA ASN A 295 26.37 19.26 -11.25
C ASN A 295 25.27 18.36 -11.86
N PRO A 296 25.27 18.16 -13.19
CA PRO A 296 24.29 17.31 -13.88
C PRO A 296 24.26 15.86 -13.42
N GLN A 297 25.34 15.36 -12.81
CA GLN A 297 25.46 13.98 -12.31
C GLN A 297 25.21 13.88 -10.80
N ALA A 298 24.77 14.95 -10.14
CA ALA A 298 24.46 14.94 -8.72
C ALA A 298 23.36 13.92 -8.41
N GLN A 299 23.63 13.05 -7.42
CA GLN A 299 22.65 12.15 -6.85
C GLN A 299 21.91 12.88 -5.73
N VAL A 300 20.64 13.16 -5.93
CA VAL A 300 19.80 13.90 -4.98
C VAL A 300 18.69 13.00 -4.48
N ALA A 301 18.47 13.00 -3.17
CA ALA A 301 17.33 12.36 -2.54
C ALA A 301 16.51 13.41 -1.79
N ILE A 302 15.22 13.49 -2.11
CA ILE A 302 14.26 14.33 -1.38
C ILE A 302 13.46 13.39 -0.47
N VAL A 303 13.58 13.58 0.84
CA VAL A 303 12.89 12.77 1.84
C VAL A 303 11.76 13.59 2.46
N LEU A 304 10.52 13.13 2.27
CA LEU A 304 9.33 13.81 2.75
C LEU A 304 8.87 13.15 4.06
N PRO A 305 8.69 13.92 5.15
CA PRO A 305 8.10 13.41 6.38
C PRO A 305 6.57 13.20 6.28
N ASP A 306 5.92 13.82 5.29
CA ASP A 306 4.49 13.72 5.04
C ASP A 306 4.24 13.50 3.53
N GLU A 307 3.45 12.49 3.20
CA GLU A 307 3.03 12.14 1.83
C GLU A 307 2.25 13.27 1.16
N SER A 308 1.54 14.10 1.92
CA SER A 308 0.77 15.23 1.39
C SER A 308 1.64 16.26 0.65
N MET A 309 2.95 16.29 0.94
CA MET A 309 3.91 17.21 0.31
C MET A 309 4.43 16.72 -1.04
N LEU A 310 4.10 15.49 -1.45
CA LEU A 310 4.59 14.91 -2.69
C LEU A 310 4.16 15.73 -3.92
N LEU A 311 2.88 16.08 -4.03
CA LEU A 311 2.36 16.86 -5.17
C LEU A 311 3.00 18.26 -5.26
N PRO A 312 3.11 19.05 -4.17
CA PRO A 312 3.87 20.30 -4.18
C PRO A 312 5.31 20.16 -4.69
N VAL A 313 6.00 19.07 -4.36
CA VAL A 313 7.36 18.79 -4.85
C VAL A 313 7.32 18.46 -6.34
N LEU A 314 6.49 17.52 -6.76
CA LEU A 314 6.40 17.09 -8.17
C LEU A 314 6.08 18.25 -9.10
N HIS A 315 5.14 19.11 -8.75
CA HIS A 315 4.81 20.31 -9.53
C HIS A 315 5.87 21.42 -9.50
N SER A 316 6.88 21.29 -8.64
CA SER A 316 8.01 22.23 -8.56
C SER A 316 9.27 21.73 -9.27
N ILE A 317 9.30 20.46 -9.67
CA ILE A 317 10.39 19.90 -10.46
C ILE A 317 10.27 20.48 -11.87
N SER A 318 11.33 21.12 -12.34
CA SER A 318 11.42 21.65 -13.70
C SER A 318 11.42 20.52 -14.73
N GLU A 319 10.84 20.78 -15.91
CA GLU A 319 10.85 19.87 -17.07
C GLU A 319 12.27 19.48 -17.52
N ASP A 320 13.29 20.26 -17.15
CA ASP A 320 14.70 19.98 -17.40
C ASP A 320 15.22 18.70 -16.69
N ILE A 321 14.44 18.13 -15.77
CA ILE A 321 14.79 16.91 -15.03
C ILE A 321 13.92 15.77 -15.57
N PRO A 322 14.44 14.97 -16.53
CA PRO A 322 13.62 14.02 -17.27
C PRO A 322 13.18 12.82 -16.43
N ASP A 323 14.05 12.36 -15.53
CA ASP A 323 13.83 11.12 -14.78
C ASP A 323 13.96 11.33 -13.27
N TYR A 324 12.92 10.94 -12.54
CA TYR A 324 12.92 10.84 -11.08
C TYR A 324 12.10 9.62 -10.63
N ASN A 325 12.40 9.10 -9.43
CA ASN A 325 11.73 7.94 -8.86
C ASN A 325 11.09 8.30 -7.52
N VAL A 326 9.78 8.05 -7.40
CA VAL A 326 9.00 8.29 -6.19
C VAL A 326 8.78 6.97 -5.45
N THR A 327 9.22 6.90 -4.20
CA THR A 327 9.19 5.65 -3.41
C THR A 327 7.95 5.50 -2.53
N MET A 328 7.36 6.62 -2.09
CA MET A 328 6.25 6.60 -1.13
C MET A 328 4.92 6.15 -1.76
N GLY A 329 4.90 5.96 -3.09
CA GLY A 329 3.65 5.86 -3.84
C GLY A 329 2.86 7.17 -3.75
N LEU A 330 1.87 7.33 -4.62
CA LEU A 330 0.87 8.37 -4.45
C LEU A 330 -0.38 7.70 -3.90
N THR A 331 -0.90 8.18 -2.77
CA THR A 331 -2.17 7.67 -2.27
C THR A 331 -3.26 8.01 -3.26
N PHE A 332 -3.99 7.01 -3.74
CA PHE A 332 -5.07 7.24 -4.70
C PHE A 332 -6.10 8.24 -4.16
N LYS A 333 -6.39 8.18 -2.85
CA LYS A 333 -7.26 9.11 -2.12
C LYS A 333 -6.86 10.58 -2.23
N GLY A 334 -5.57 10.86 -2.40
CA GLY A 334 -5.04 12.22 -2.57
C GLY A 334 -5.13 12.75 -4.01
N THR A 335 -5.61 11.94 -4.96
CA THR A 335 -5.67 12.32 -6.38
C THR A 335 -6.99 13.01 -6.74
N PRO A 336 -7.00 13.94 -7.71
CA PRO A 336 -8.24 14.48 -8.25
C PRO A 336 -9.11 13.41 -8.93
N LEU A 337 -8.52 12.30 -9.41
CA LEU A 337 -9.28 11.20 -9.99
C LEU A 337 -10.12 10.47 -8.92
N TYR A 338 -9.61 10.31 -7.70
CA TYR A 338 -10.40 9.78 -6.59
C TYR A 338 -11.62 10.65 -6.29
N ASN A 339 -11.50 11.98 -6.36
CA ASN A 339 -12.64 12.87 -6.18
C ASN A 339 -13.74 12.63 -7.24
N LEU A 340 -13.38 12.38 -8.49
CA LEU A 340 -14.35 12.02 -9.53
C LEU A 340 -15.11 10.73 -9.16
N ILE A 341 -14.39 9.72 -8.68
CA ILE A 341 -14.97 8.42 -8.32
C ILE A 341 -15.85 8.54 -7.08
N ASP A 342 -15.42 9.31 -6.09
CA ASP A 342 -16.21 9.61 -4.89
C ASP A 342 -17.51 10.35 -5.26
N LEU A 343 -17.46 11.31 -6.19
CA LEU A 343 -18.65 11.97 -6.73
C LEU A 343 -19.58 11.00 -7.48
N LEU A 344 -19.03 10.01 -8.19
CA LEU A 344 -19.85 8.98 -8.85
C LEU A 344 -20.54 8.08 -7.82
N PHE A 345 -19.84 7.65 -6.77
CA PHE A 345 -20.46 6.93 -5.66
C PHE A 345 -21.50 7.78 -4.94
N GLU A 346 -21.22 9.06 -4.65
CA GLU A 346 -22.19 10.00 -4.07
C GLU A 346 -23.46 10.04 -4.94
N LEU A 347 -23.31 10.23 -6.26
CA LEU A 347 -24.44 10.29 -7.19
C LEU A 347 -25.30 9.02 -7.14
N HIS A 348 -24.68 7.85 -7.26
CA HIS A 348 -25.41 6.59 -7.38
C HIS A 348 -25.97 6.08 -6.04
N LEU A 349 -25.31 6.37 -4.91
CA LEU A 349 -25.76 5.95 -3.57
C LEU A 349 -26.80 6.91 -2.97
N THR A 350 -26.74 8.21 -3.29
CA THR A 350 -27.73 9.20 -2.81
C THR A 350 -28.93 9.37 -3.73
N GLY A 351 -28.96 8.64 -4.85
CA GLY A 351 -30.09 8.61 -5.77
C GLY A 351 -31.39 8.22 -5.07
N VAL A 352 -32.46 8.98 -5.32
CA VAL A 352 -33.77 8.72 -4.71
C VAL A 352 -34.58 7.84 -5.65
N LEU A 353 -35.09 6.72 -5.13
CA LEU A 353 -36.05 5.88 -5.84
C LEU A 353 -37.42 6.58 -5.87
N GLN A 354 -37.79 7.12 -7.02
CA GLN A 354 -39.10 7.74 -7.21
C GLN A 354 -39.99 6.82 -8.06
N ALA A 355 -41.23 6.62 -7.61
CA ALA A 355 -42.24 5.92 -8.40
C ALA A 355 -42.65 6.82 -9.57
N THR A 356 -42.57 6.29 -10.77
CA THR A 356 -43.12 6.94 -11.96
C THR A 356 -44.63 6.68 -12.07
N ASP A 357 -45.33 7.45 -12.91
CA ASP A 357 -46.77 7.27 -13.18
C ASP A 357 -47.11 5.85 -13.70
N SER A 358 -46.10 5.13 -14.21
CA SER A 358 -46.19 3.75 -14.68
C SER A 358 -46.00 2.69 -13.57
N GLY A 359 -45.76 3.10 -12.32
CA GLY A 359 -45.54 2.22 -11.17
C GLY A 359 -44.11 1.69 -11.00
N TYR A 360 -43.24 1.88 -12.01
CA TYR A 360 -41.82 1.52 -11.91
C TYR A 360 -41.04 2.56 -11.09
N LYS A 361 -40.18 2.08 -10.18
CA LYS A 361 -39.25 2.92 -9.43
C LYS A 361 -38.03 3.22 -10.31
N VAL A 362 -37.72 4.50 -10.46
CA VAL A 362 -36.55 4.98 -11.23
C VAL A 362 -35.64 5.76 -10.27
N ASN A 363 -34.33 5.55 -10.40
CA ASN A 363 -33.35 6.33 -9.68
C ASN A 363 -33.30 7.75 -10.25
N MET A 364 -33.56 8.72 -9.38
CA MET A 364 -33.52 10.14 -9.67
C MET A 364 -32.32 10.78 -8.97
N TYR A 365 -31.57 11.56 -9.72
CA TYR A 365 -30.34 12.20 -9.26
C TYR A 365 -30.51 13.71 -9.14
N HIS A 366 -29.96 14.28 -8.07
CA HIS A 366 -30.01 15.72 -7.85
C HIS A 366 -29.08 16.46 -8.82
N HIS A 367 -29.60 17.50 -9.49
CA HIS A 367 -28.88 18.24 -10.52
C HIS A 367 -27.54 18.83 -10.05
N LEU A 368 -27.40 19.22 -8.76
CA LEU A 368 -26.13 19.73 -8.23
C LEU A 368 -25.02 18.68 -8.28
N THR A 369 -25.33 17.42 -7.96
CA THR A 369 -24.34 16.34 -8.00
C THR A 369 -23.96 16.01 -9.44
N VAL A 370 -24.94 15.99 -10.35
CA VAL A 370 -24.70 15.87 -11.80
C VAL A 370 -23.79 17.01 -12.28
N GLN A 371 -24.05 18.25 -11.87
CA GLN A 371 -23.25 19.41 -12.24
C GLN A 371 -21.82 19.31 -11.74
N LYS A 372 -21.60 18.86 -10.49
CA LYS A 372 -20.25 18.62 -9.94
C LYS A 372 -19.47 17.62 -10.81
N ILE A 373 -20.10 16.52 -11.22
CA ILE A 373 -19.46 15.50 -12.07
C ILE A 373 -19.13 16.06 -13.46
N LEU A 374 -20.11 16.68 -14.13
CA LEU A 374 -19.92 17.23 -15.47
C LEU A 374 -18.93 18.41 -15.51
N SER A 375 -18.75 19.12 -14.39
CA SER A 375 -17.75 20.19 -14.26
C SER A 375 -16.38 19.71 -13.80
N HIS A 376 -16.21 18.42 -13.49
CA HIS A 376 -14.96 17.89 -12.98
C HIS A 376 -13.82 18.02 -14.02
N PRO A 377 -12.56 18.35 -13.62
CA PRO A 377 -11.45 18.60 -14.54
C PRO A 377 -11.20 17.48 -15.56
N PHE A 378 -11.23 16.21 -15.13
CA PHE A 378 -11.07 15.07 -16.04
C PHE A 378 -12.15 14.99 -17.12
N ILE A 379 -13.39 15.33 -16.76
CA ILE A 379 -14.56 15.29 -17.63
C ILE A 379 -14.54 16.47 -18.62
N ARG A 380 -14.16 17.66 -18.15
CA ARG A 380 -13.95 18.83 -19.01
C ARG A 380 -12.77 18.68 -19.96
N ARG A 381 -11.69 18.05 -19.50
CA ARG A 381 -10.53 17.76 -20.35
C ARG A 381 -10.88 16.75 -21.45
N TYR A 382 -11.71 15.75 -21.14
CA TYR A 382 -12.27 14.86 -22.16
C TYR A 382 -13.08 15.64 -23.21
N GLU A 383 -13.95 16.58 -22.80
CA GLU A 383 -14.71 17.43 -23.74
C GLU A 383 -13.79 18.24 -24.66
N GLN A 384 -12.72 18.83 -24.12
CA GLN A 384 -11.74 19.58 -24.91
C GLN A 384 -11.05 18.68 -25.95
N TYR A 385 -10.58 17.50 -25.54
CA TYR A 385 -9.99 16.52 -26.45
C TYR A 385 -10.99 16.08 -27.53
N TYR A 386 -12.22 15.76 -27.15
CA TYR A 386 -13.24 15.34 -28.09
C TYR A 386 -13.56 16.43 -29.13
N ASN A 387 -13.66 17.68 -28.69
CA ASN A 387 -13.87 18.83 -29.58
C ASN A 387 -12.73 19.00 -30.61
N THR A 388 -11.48 18.70 -30.25
CA THR A 388 -10.36 18.76 -31.22
C THR A 388 -10.45 17.70 -32.31
N LEU A 389 -11.13 16.59 -32.08
CA LEU A 389 -11.33 15.53 -33.07
C LEU A 389 -12.52 15.78 -33.99
N THR A 390 -13.48 16.60 -33.55
CA THR A 390 -14.81 16.72 -34.16
C THR A 390 -15.08 18.06 -34.84
N GLU A 391 -14.03 18.80 -35.27
CA GLU A 391 -14.08 20.11 -35.97
C GLU A 391 -15.08 20.23 -37.15
N THR A 392 -15.81 19.17 -37.52
CA THR A 392 -16.76 19.11 -38.63
C THR A 392 -18.16 18.56 -38.30
N ALA A 393 -18.48 18.14 -37.06
CA ALA A 393 -19.78 17.54 -36.73
C ALA A 393 -20.42 18.22 -35.52
N GLY A 394 -21.72 18.51 -35.57
CA GLY A 394 -22.50 19.29 -34.59
C GLY A 394 -22.67 18.70 -33.18
N GLN A 395 -21.63 18.05 -32.65
CA GLN A 395 -21.48 17.53 -31.29
C GLN A 395 -20.39 18.30 -30.51
N GLU A 396 -20.18 19.58 -30.84
CA GLU A 396 -19.27 20.43 -30.08
C GLU A 396 -19.87 20.75 -28.69
N ASN A 397 -19.04 20.65 -27.65
CA ASN A 397 -19.38 21.08 -26.29
C ASN A 397 -20.59 20.34 -25.67
N ILE A 398 -20.69 19.02 -25.88
CA ILE A 398 -21.79 18.18 -25.36
C ILE A 398 -22.07 18.38 -23.86
N ILE A 399 -21.02 18.59 -23.05
CA ILE A 399 -21.16 18.72 -21.60
C ILE A 399 -21.70 20.11 -21.25
N SER A 400 -21.16 21.13 -21.92
CA SER A 400 -21.62 22.50 -21.75
C SER A 400 -23.07 22.68 -22.18
N GLN A 401 -23.49 22.03 -23.28
CA GLN A 401 -24.88 22.01 -23.75
C GLN A 401 -25.80 21.34 -22.72
N ALA A 402 -25.45 20.14 -22.25
CA ALA A 402 -26.24 19.43 -21.25
C ALA A 402 -26.41 20.25 -19.95
N LEU A 403 -25.35 20.90 -19.47
CA LEU A 403 -25.41 21.79 -18.30
C LEU A 403 -26.31 23.01 -18.52
N THR A 404 -26.22 23.65 -19.68
CA THR A 404 -27.07 24.79 -20.04
C THR A 404 -28.55 24.38 -20.10
N GLU A 405 -28.82 23.19 -20.62
CA GLU A 405 -30.18 22.66 -20.68
C GLU A 405 -30.76 22.33 -19.30
N ILE A 406 -29.96 21.73 -18.40
CA ILE A 406 -30.36 21.45 -17.02
C ILE A 406 -30.75 22.74 -16.28
N ILE A 407 -29.94 23.79 -16.43
CA ILE A 407 -30.16 25.09 -15.78
C ILE A 407 -31.37 25.80 -16.39
N SER A 408 -31.44 25.91 -17.72
CA SER A 408 -32.52 26.64 -18.40
C SER A 408 -33.90 26.01 -18.17
N LYS A 409 -33.97 24.69 -18.04
CA LYS A 409 -35.22 23.96 -17.73
C LYS A 409 -35.52 23.86 -16.23
N ASN A 410 -34.68 24.43 -15.35
CA ASN A 410 -34.80 24.35 -13.88
C ASN A 410 -35.06 22.91 -13.38
N LYS A 411 -34.40 21.91 -13.99
CA LYS A 411 -34.58 20.50 -13.61
C LYS A 411 -33.89 20.25 -12.27
N VAL A 412 -34.66 19.94 -11.23
CA VAL A 412 -34.11 19.67 -9.88
C VAL A 412 -33.59 18.23 -9.76
N MET A 413 -34.36 17.28 -10.29
CA MET A 413 -34.07 15.85 -10.28
C MET A 413 -34.08 15.32 -11.72
N LEU A 414 -33.14 14.42 -12.04
CA LEU A 414 -32.92 13.87 -13.38
C LEU A 414 -32.78 12.36 -13.30
N SER A 415 -33.45 11.63 -14.19
CA SER A 415 -33.23 10.19 -14.32
C SER A 415 -31.97 9.87 -15.14
N ALA A 416 -31.41 8.67 -14.95
CA ALA A 416 -30.29 8.17 -15.76
C ALA A 416 -30.57 8.29 -17.28
N ARG A 417 -31.79 7.95 -17.70
CA ARG A 417 -32.19 8.00 -19.11
C ARG A 417 -32.20 9.44 -19.64
N GLU A 418 -32.76 10.38 -18.90
CA GLU A 418 -32.74 11.79 -19.29
C GLU A 418 -31.32 12.33 -19.40
N LEU A 419 -30.41 11.95 -18.51
CA LEU A 419 -29.01 12.37 -18.57
C LEU A 419 -28.30 11.83 -19.81
N ILE A 420 -28.55 10.57 -20.17
CA ILE A 420 -28.00 9.96 -21.38
C ILE A 420 -28.58 10.62 -22.64
N GLU A 421 -29.88 10.92 -22.65
CA GLU A 421 -30.55 11.63 -23.75
C GLU A 421 -30.02 13.07 -23.90
N LEU A 422 -29.79 13.79 -22.78
CA LEU A 422 -29.16 15.13 -22.76
C LEU A 422 -27.73 15.08 -23.32
N GLY A 423 -27.01 14.00 -23.05
CA GLY A 423 -25.68 13.73 -23.60
C GLY A 423 -25.69 13.19 -25.02
N GLN A 424 -26.82 13.20 -25.73
CA GLN A 424 -26.98 12.65 -27.09
C GLN A 424 -26.49 11.19 -27.20
N GLU A 425 -26.75 10.36 -26.19
CA GLU A 425 -26.33 8.94 -26.16
C GLU A 425 -24.81 8.72 -26.21
N HIS A 426 -24.02 9.77 -25.95
CA HIS A 426 -22.56 9.73 -26.01
C HIS A 426 -21.98 8.73 -25.00
N PRO A 427 -20.93 7.95 -25.36
CA PRO A 427 -20.33 6.93 -24.48
C PRO A 427 -19.96 7.44 -23.08
N LEU A 428 -19.43 8.66 -22.97
CA LEU A 428 -19.14 9.30 -21.68
C LEU A 428 -20.37 9.40 -20.77
N PHE A 429 -21.52 9.85 -21.28
CA PHE A 429 -22.73 9.96 -20.46
C PHE A 429 -23.25 8.59 -20.05
N LYS A 430 -23.07 7.56 -20.89
CA LYS A 430 -23.38 6.17 -20.54
C LYS A 430 -22.48 5.69 -19.41
N ALA A 431 -21.16 5.90 -19.51
CA ALA A 431 -20.21 5.50 -18.47
C ALA A 431 -20.49 6.21 -17.12
N LEU A 432 -20.90 7.48 -17.13
CA LEU A 432 -21.16 8.25 -15.91
C LEU A 432 -22.52 7.92 -15.26
N PHE A 433 -23.58 7.76 -16.06
CA PHE A 433 -24.96 7.78 -15.58
C PHE A 433 -25.74 6.48 -15.76
N LYS A 434 -25.14 5.44 -16.37
CA LYS A 434 -25.75 4.09 -16.37
C LYS A 434 -26.02 3.66 -14.94
N THR A 435 -27.25 3.23 -14.67
CA THR A 435 -27.68 2.85 -13.33
C THR A 435 -26.94 1.62 -12.83
N TRP A 436 -26.36 1.70 -11.64
CA TRP A 436 -25.70 0.58 -10.98
C TRP A 436 -26.71 -0.28 -10.22
N ARG A 437 -26.81 -1.58 -10.57
CA ARG A 437 -27.69 -2.53 -9.86
C ARG A 437 -26.91 -3.52 -9.01
N ASN A 438 -25.70 -3.83 -9.43
CA ASN A 438 -24.78 -4.75 -8.77
C ASN A 438 -23.33 -4.27 -8.97
N CYS A 439 -22.37 -5.00 -8.39
CA CYS A 439 -20.95 -4.69 -8.55
C CYS A 439 -20.49 -4.75 -10.01
N ASP A 440 -21.02 -5.67 -10.82
CA ASP A 440 -20.64 -5.82 -12.24
C ASP A 440 -20.95 -4.55 -13.05
N ASP A 441 -22.10 -3.91 -12.78
CA ASP A 441 -22.47 -2.65 -13.44
C ASP A 441 -21.50 -1.53 -13.08
N ILE A 442 -21.01 -1.50 -11.83
CA ILE A 442 -20.03 -0.52 -11.35
C ILE A 442 -18.70 -0.75 -12.07
N LEU A 443 -18.21 -1.99 -12.07
CA LEU A 443 -16.95 -2.38 -12.72
C LEU A 443 -16.98 -2.06 -14.21
N ALA A 444 -18.06 -2.43 -14.91
CA ALA A 444 -18.24 -2.11 -16.33
C ALA A 444 -18.21 -0.59 -16.58
N SER A 445 -18.91 0.19 -15.76
CA SER A 445 -18.92 1.66 -15.88
C SER A 445 -17.53 2.28 -15.66
N PHE A 446 -16.76 1.73 -14.72
CA PHE A 446 -15.39 2.17 -14.46
C PHE A 446 -14.42 1.78 -15.57
N TYR A 447 -14.52 0.57 -16.15
CA TYR A 447 -13.74 0.20 -17.32
C TYR A 447 -14.05 1.11 -18.52
N ASP A 448 -15.33 1.37 -18.80
CA ASP A 448 -15.75 2.30 -19.87
C ASP A 448 -15.17 3.71 -19.64
N LEU A 449 -15.22 4.21 -18.39
CA LEU A 449 -14.67 5.51 -18.04
C LEU A 449 -13.15 5.55 -18.19
N ILE A 450 -12.44 4.51 -17.75
CA ILE A 450 -10.98 4.39 -17.90
C ILE A 450 -10.59 4.42 -19.37
N ASP A 451 -11.26 3.65 -20.21
CA ASP A 451 -10.95 3.57 -21.64
C ASP A 451 -11.18 4.91 -22.35
N LEU A 452 -12.24 5.64 -21.98
CA LEU A 452 -12.50 6.99 -22.50
C LEU A 452 -11.45 7.99 -22.05
N LEU A 453 -11.10 8.01 -20.76
CA LEU A 453 -10.11 8.95 -20.23
C LEU A 453 -8.69 8.63 -20.73
N LYS A 454 -8.35 7.35 -20.92
CA LYS A 454 -7.07 6.92 -21.48
C LYS A 454 -6.80 7.52 -22.85
N GLN A 455 -7.83 7.66 -23.70
CA GLN A 455 -7.69 8.30 -25.01
C GLN A 455 -7.21 9.74 -24.88
N VAL A 456 -7.63 10.49 -23.87
CA VAL A 456 -7.19 11.89 -23.68
C VAL A 456 -5.68 11.97 -23.42
N TYR A 457 -5.16 11.10 -22.56
CA TYR A 457 -3.77 11.17 -22.10
C TYR A 457 -2.77 10.47 -23.03
N GLN A 458 -3.24 9.62 -23.96
CA GLN A 458 -2.40 9.11 -25.04
C GLN A 458 -2.02 10.20 -26.07
N PHE A 459 -2.89 11.20 -26.27
CA PHE A 459 -2.68 12.26 -27.26
C PHE A 459 -1.98 13.50 -26.68
N GLN A 460 -1.88 13.63 -25.35
CA GLN A 460 -1.19 14.71 -24.66
C GLN A 460 -0.14 14.17 -23.68
N PRO A 461 1.10 13.88 -24.14
CA PRO A 461 2.16 13.30 -23.32
C PRO A 461 2.64 14.21 -22.17
N GLU A 462 2.27 15.48 -22.17
CA GLU A 462 2.71 16.50 -21.22
C GLU A 462 2.23 16.28 -19.77
N ASN A 463 1.47 15.21 -19.50
CA ASN A 463 0.85 14.95 -18.19
C ASN A 463 1.12 13.51 -17.71
N PRO A 464 2.38 13.19 -17.34
CA PRO A 464 2.75 11.85 -16.89
C PRO A 464 2.05 11.45 -15.58
N ILE A 465 1.71 12.43 -14.75
CA ILE A 465 1.13 12.23 -13.43
C ILE A 465 -0.33 11.72 -13.54
N GLU A 466 -1.16 12.36 -14.37
CA GLU A 466 -2.56 11.98 -14.57
C GLU A 466 -2.69 10.61 -15.24
N THR A 467 -1.74 10.27 -16.11
CA THR A 467 -1.64 8.92 -16.71
C THR A 467 -1.41 7.86 -15.64
N GLU A 468 -0.52 8.15 -14.67
CA GLU A 468 -0.28 7.27 -13.54
C GLU A 468 -1.53 7.13 -12.65
N TYR A 469 -2.32 8.20 -12.46
CA TYR A 469 -3.58 8.12 -11.70
C TYR A 469 -4.55 7.13 -12.33
N LEU A 470 -4.71 7.18 -13.65
CA LEU A 470 -5.56 6.25 -14.39
C LEU A 470 -5.04 4.82 -14.31
N TYR A 471 -3.73 4.62 -14.37
CA TYR A 471 -3.12 3.29 -14.24
C TYR A 471 -3.34 2.68 -12.85
N ILE A 472 -3.18 3.48 -11.79
CA ILE A 472 -3.50 3.08 -10.41
C ILE A 472 -4.97 2.71 -10.31
N PHE A 473 -5.87 3.55 -10.84
CA PHE A 473 -7.31 3.29 -10.82
C PHE A 473 -7.66 1.99 -11.55
N TYR A 474 -7.13 1.77 -12.76
CA TYR A 474 -7.30 0.53 -13.50
C TYR A 474 -6.85 -0.69 -12.69
N THR A 475 -5.69 -0.60 -12.04
CA THR A 475 -5.16 -1.70 -11.22
C THR A 475 -6.08 -2.00 -10.02
N LEU A 476 -6.68 -0.97 -9.41
CA LEU A 476 -7.66 -1.14 -8.33
C LEU A 476 -8.95 -1.80 -8.82
N VAL A 477 -9.50 -1.35 -9.95
CA VAL A 477 -10.71 -1.95 -10.55
C VAL A 477 -10.46 -3.41 -10.90
N LYS A 478 -9.30 -3.72 -11.51
CA LYS A 478 -8.91 -5.09 -11.84
C LYS A 478 -8.75 -5.98 -10.61
N LYS A 479 -8.26 -5.45 -9.50
CA LYS A 479 -8.18 -6.17 -8.23
C LYS A 479 -9.58 -6.49 -7.69
N LEU A 480 -10.49 -5.52 -7.73
CA LEU A 480 -11.89 -5.72 -7.32
C LEU A 480 -12.62 -6.76 -8.17
N ASP A 481 -12.35 -6.78 -9.47
CA ASP A 481 -12.91 -7.74 -10.43
C ASP A 481 -12.36 -9.16 -10.25
N SER A 482 -11.19 -9.30 -9.61
CA SER A 482 -10.56 -10.61 -9.36
C SER A 482 -10.98 -11.29 -8.06
N ILE A 483 -11.71 -10.58 -7.20
CA ILE A 483 -12.25 -11.07 -5.92
C ILE A 483 -13.68 -11.54 -6.16
#